data_AF-A0A135L277-F1
#
_entry.id   AF-A0A135L277-F1
#
_cell.length_a   1.000
_cell.length_b   1.000
_cell.length_c   1.000
_cell.angle_alpha   90.00
_cell.angle_beta   90.00
_cell.angle_gamma   90.00
#
_symmetry.space_group_name_H-M   'P 1'
#
loop_
_entity.id
_entity.type
_entity.pdbx_description
1 polymer ?
#
loop_
_entity_poly.entity_id
_entity_poly.type
_entity_poly.pdbx_seq_one_letter_code
_entity_poly.pdbx_strand_id
1 'polypeptide(L)'
;MLIGSIMMSVAVIPMFLDTNYTTLLIYGIGTSIFAPLYFIPLTSVVFDLIGINEDSANLRDEYIVIREIGLNLGRMFSVLIFIFLIATVGEKSLRFLLLVTGSLPILTWFFMKTLAVKGYELEGE
;
A
#
# COMPACT_ATOMS: atom_id res chain seq x y z
N MET A 1 9.02 3.38 6.91
CA MET A 1 8.13 3.35 5.72
C MET A 1 8.88 3.56 4.40
N LEU A 2 9.74 4.59 4.23
CA LEU A 2 10.45 4.83 2.95
C LEU A 2 11.22 3.61 2.43
N ILE A 3 12.13 3.06 3.25
CA ILE A 3 12.95 1.89 2.88
C ILE A 3 12.04 0.70 2.53
N GLY A 4 11.06 0.40 3.36
CA GLY A 4 10.08 -0.67 3.08
C GLY A 4 9.32 -0.45 1.77
N SER A 5 8.95 0.79 1.45
CA SER A 5 8.23 1.13 0.22
C SER A 5 9.09 0.91 -1.02
N ILE A 6 10.34 1.41 -1.00
CA ILE A 6 11.30 1.22 -2.10
C ILE A 6 11.59 -0.28 -2.27
N MET A 7 11.85 -1.01 -1.17
CA MET A 7 12.17 -2.43 -1.24
C MET A 7 10.99 -3.27 -1.72
N MET A 8 9.76 -2.94 -1.33
CA MET A 8 8.54 -3.57 -1.84
C MET A 8 8.38 -3.33 -3.35
N SER A 9 8.66 -2.12 -3.84
CA SER A 9 8.65 -1.81 -5.28
C SER A 9 9.74 -2.54 -6.05
N VAL A 10 10.96 -2.61 -5.49
CA VAL A 10 12.09 -3.34 -6.07
C VAL A 10 11.82 -4.84 -6.13
N ALA A 11 11.15 -5.40 -5.13
CA ALA A 11 10.80 -6.82 -5.09
C ALA A 11 9.92 -7.27 -6.27
N VAL A 12 9.17 -6.35 -6.89
CA VAL A 12 8.33 -6.63 -8.09
C VAL A 12 9.16 -6.67 -9.38
N ILE A 13 10.34 -6.05 -9.42
CA ILE A 13 11.16 -5.91 -10.64
C ILE A 13 11.45 -7.27 -11.32
N PRO A 14 11.81 -8.35 -10.61
CA PRO A 14 12.04 -9.66 -11.23
C PRO A 14 10.83 -10.18 -12.03
N MET A 15 9.60 -9.83 -11.64
CA MET A 15 8.38 -10.24 -12.36
C MET A 15 8.20 -9.56 -13.73
N PHE A 16 8.92 -8.46 -14.00
CA PHE A 16 8.88 -7.78 -15.30
C PHE A 16 9.71 -8.46 -16.38
N LEU A 17 10.75 -9.17 -15.99
CA LEU A 17 11.67 -9.83 -16.91
C LEU A 17 10.98 -11.05 -17.51
N ASP A 18 10.64 -12.01 -16.65
CA ASP A 18 9.89 -13.21 -16.99
C ASP A 18 8.97 -13.58 -15.84
N THR A 19 7.81 -14.16 -16.14
CA THR A 19 6.91 -14.72 -15.12
C THR A 19 7.05 -16.23 -15.12
N ASN A 20 8.06 -16.72 -14.40
CA ASN A 20 8.31 -18.14 -14.18
C ASN A 20 8.29 -18.47 -12.68
N TYR A 21 8.31 -19.77 -12.34
CA TYR A 21 8.27 -20.24 -10.96
C TYR A 21 9.36 -19.60 -10.08
N THR A 22 10.58 -19.46 -10.59
CA THR A 22 11.71 -18.85 -9.87
C THR A 22 11.45 -17.38 -9.54
N THR A 23 10.97 -16.60 -10.50
CA THR A 23 10.67 -15.17 -10.29
C THR A 23 9.52 -14.96 -9.30
N LEU A 24 8.51 -15.83 -9.31
CA LEU A 24 7.43 -15.85 -8.31
C LEU A 24 7.98 -16.15 -6.91
N LEU A 25 8.92 -17.08 -6.80
CA LEU A 25 9.55 -17.47 -5.54
C LEU A 25 10.41 -16.33 -4.97
N ILE A 26 11.22 -15.68 -5.82
CA ILE A 26 12.00 -14.49 -5.46
C ILE A 26 11.08 -13.35 -5.01
N TYR A 27 9.99 -13.10 -5.75
CA TYR A 27 8.99 -12.09 -5.39
C TYR A 27 8.35 -12.39 -4.02
N GLY A 28 7.92 -13.64 -3.79
CA GLY A 28 7.31 -14.05 -2.53
C GLY A 28 8.25 -13.91 -1.33
N ILE A 29 9.51 -14.34 -1.46
CA ILE A 29 10.52 -14.18 -0.40
C ILE A 29 10.81 -12.69 -0.16
N GLY A 30 11.08 -11.94 -1.22
CA GLY A 30 11.40 -10.51 -1.12
C GLY A 30 10.27 -9.72 -0.45
N THR A 31 9.05 -9.91 -0.91
CA THR A 31 7.87 -9.25 -0.29
C THR A 31 7.67 -9.68 1.15
N SER A 32 7.87 -10.95 1.50
CA SER A 32 7.71 -11.41 2.90
C SER A 32 8.73 -10.77 3.85
N ILE A 33 9.97 -10.56 3.40
CA ILE A 33 11.03 -9.90 4.19
C ILE A 33 10.74 -8.41 4.35
N PHE A 34 10.28 -7.74 3.30
CA PHE A 34 10.14 -6.27 3.29
C PHE A 34 8.74 -5.77 3.69
N ALA A 35 7.70 -6.62 3.61
CA ALA A 35 6.34 -6.27 3.98
C ALA A 35 6.22 -5.72 5.41
N PRO A 36 6.85 -6.31 6.45
CA PRO A 36 6.81 -5.74 7.80
C PRO A 36 7.38 -4.30 7.87
N LEU A 37 8.47 -4.02 7.14
CA LEU A 37 9.10 -2.69 7.09
C LEU A 37 8.21 -1.62 6.43
N TYR A 38 7.19 -2.06 5.68
CA TYR A 38 6.19 -1.20 5.06
C TYR A 38 4.91 -1.12 5.88
N PHE A 39 4.26 -2.26 6.17
CA PHE A 39 2.94 -2.30 6.77
C PHE A 39 2.90 -1.86 8.22
N ILE A 40 3.94 -2.17 9.02
CA ILE A 40 4.01 -1.75 10.42
C ILE A 40 3.99 -0.22 10.51
N PRO A 41 4.95 0.53 9.93
CA PRO A 41 4.95 1.98 10.05
C PRO A 41 3.77 2.64 9.34
N LEU A 42 3.28 2.08 8.23
CA LEU A 42 2.07 2.57 7.58
C LEU A 42 0.88 2.53 8.54
N THR A 43 0.69 1.41 9.21
CA THR A 43 -0.43 1.20 10.11
C THR A 43 -0.29 2.04 11.38
N SER A 44 0.91 2.09 11.98
CA SER A 44 1.19 2.92 13.15
C SER A 44 0.88 4.39 12.90
N VAL A 45 1.40 4.99 11.81
CA VAL A 45 1.16 6.41 11.51
C VAL A 45 -0.33 6.69 11.31
N VAL A 46 -1.08 5.78 10.68
CA VAL A 46 -2.54 5.98 10.53
C VAL A 46 -3.23 5.97 11.89
N PHE A 47 -2.88 5.05 12.80
CA PHE A 47 -3.47 5.02 14.13
C PHE A 47 -3.06 6.21 15.00
N ASP A 48 -1.83 6.68 14.89
CA ASP A 48 -1.36 7.89 15.56
C ASP A 48 -2.16 9.11 15.06
N LEU A 49 -2.40 9.23 13.76
CA LEU A 49 -3.23 10.28 13.17
C LEU A 49 -4.71 10.21 13.58
N ILE A 50 -5.28 9.01 13.70
CA ILE A 50 -6.65 8.85 14.22
C ILE A 50 -6.73 9.32 15.67
N GLY A 51 -5.66 9.10 16.44
CA GLY A 51 -5.60 9.39 17.86
C GLY A 51 -5.10 10.78 18.25
N ILE A 52 -4.89 11.68 17.28
CA ILE A 52 -4.06 12.87 17.46
C ILE A 52 -4.62 13.90 18.45
N ASN A 53 -5.94 14.14 18.43
CA ASN A 53 -6.61 15.10 19.32
C ASN A 53 -7.74 14.38 20.07
N GLU A 54 -8.16 14.90 21.23
CA GLU A 54 -9.17 14.24 22.08
C GLU A 54 -10.49 13.96 21.36
N ASP A 55 -10.99 14.89 20.55
CA ASP A 55 -12.22 14.70 19.76
C ASP A 55 -12.11 13.54 18.75
N SER A 56 -10.97 13.46 18.04
CA SER A 56 -10.71 12.36 17.11
C SER A 56 -10.47 11.04 17.85
N ALA A 57 -9.85 11.10 19.02
CA ALA A 57 -9.62 9.95 19.88
C ALA A 57 -10.94 9.34 20.40
N ASN A 58 -11.93 10.18 20.70
CA ASN A 58 -13.26 9.73 21.11
C ASN A 58 -14.02 9.01 19.98
N LEU A 59 -13.68 9.31 18.72
CA LEU A 59 -14.27 8.69 17.53
C LEU A 59 -13.34 7.63 16.88
N ARG A 60 -12.38 7.08 17.65
CA ARG A 60 -11.38 6.11 17.16
C ARG A 60 -12.05 4.93 16.45
N ASP A 61 -13.10 4.39 17.03
CA ASP A 61 -13.77 3.20 16.50
C ASP A 61 -14.40 3.49 15.13
N GLU A 62 -15.06 4.64 14.96
CA GLU A 62 -15.64 5.09 13.71
C GLU A 62 -14.57 5.32 12.63
N TYR A 63 -13.46 5.96 12.97
CA TYR A 63 -12.36 6.18 12.04
C TYR A 63 -11.69 4.88 11.61
N ILE A 64 -11.56 3.91 12.50
CA ILE A 64 -11.04 2.58 12.17
C ILE A 64 -11.97 1.88 11.19
N VAL A 65 -13.30 1.96 11.41
CA VAL A 65 -14.29 1.41 10.47
C VAL A 65 -14.17 2.06 9.10
N ILE A 66 -14.07 3.38 9.01
CA ILE A 66 -13.89 4.10 7.74
C ILE A 66 -12.59 3.66 7.03
N ARG A 67 -11.48 3.51 7.78
CA ARG A 67 -10.21 3.01 7.25
C ARG A 67 -10.37 1.61 6.65
N GLU A 68 -11.02 0.69 7.36
CA GLU A 68 -11.22 -0.67 6.88
C GLU A 68 -12.15 -0.72 5.66
N ILE A 69 -13.20 0.11 5.61
CA ILE A 69 -14.05 0.26 4.43
C ILE A 69 -13.21 0.74 3.23
N GLY A 70 -12.38 1.77 3.42
CA GLY A 70 -11.48 2.27 2.38
C GLY A 70 -10.51 1.21 1.86
N LEU A 71 -9.88 0.44 2.76
CA LEU A 71 -8.97 -0.66 2.38
C LEU A 71 -9.69 -1.78 1.62
N ASN A 72 -10.90 -2.16 2.06
CA ASN A 72 -11.69 -3.19 1.38
C ASN A 72 -12.19 -2.73 0.01
N LEU A 73 -12.62 -1.47 -0.12
CA LEU A 73 -12.94 -0.88 -1.42
C LEU A 73 -11.73 -0.90 -2.35
N GLY A 74 -10.56 -0.48 -1.88
CA GLY A 74 -9.32 -0.52 -2.66
C GLY A 74 -8.97 -1.93 -3.18
N ARG A 75 -9.11 -2.96 -2.32
CA ARG A 75 -8.93 -4.37 -2.71
C ARG A 75 -9.98 -4.83 -3.72
N MET A 76 -11.24 -4.44 -3.53
CA MET A 76 -12.31 -4.78 -4.47
C MET A 76 -12.06 -4.15 -5.84
N PHE A 77 -11.73 -2.85 -5.89
CA PHE A 77 -11.42 -2.16 -7.13
C PHE A 77 -10.19 -2.73 -7.83
N SER A 78 -9.11 -3.05 -7.11
CA SER A 78 -7.90 -3.60 -7.72
C SER A 78 -8.15 -4.97 -8.36
N VAL A 79 -8.93 -5.84 -7.71
CA VAL A 79 -9.32 -7.14 -8.26
C VAL A 79 -10.24 -6.97 -9.47
N LEU A 80 -11.22 -6.07 -9.40
CA LEU A 80 -12.10 -5.79 -10.54
C LEU A 80 -11.33 -5.27 -11.76
N ILE A 81 -10.39 -4.34 -11.55
CA ILE A 81 -9.51 -3.81 -12.60
C ILE A 81 -8.62 -4.93 -13.16
N PHE A 82 -8.06 -5.78 -12.30
CA PHE A 82 -7.27 -6.94 -12.73
C PHE A 82 -8.08 -7.88 -13.64
N ILE A 83 -9.27 -8.29 -13.20
CA ILE A 83 -10.14 -9.19 -13.97
C ILE A 83 -10.52 -8.54 -15.30
N PHE A 84 -10.94 -7.27 -15.28
CA PHE A 84 -11.33 -6.54 -16.47
C PHE A 84 -10.20 -6.45 -17.50
N LEU A 85 -9.00 -6.04 -17.08
CA LEU A 85 -7.85 -5.89 -17.99
C LEU A 85 -7.38 -7.22 -18.56
N ILE A 86 -7.36 -8.29 -17.76
CA ILE A 86 -7.04 -9.63 -18.26
C ILE A 86 -8.08 -10.09 -19.28
N ALA A 87 -9.36 -9.87 -19.02
CA ALA A 87 -10.44 -10.27 -19.92
C ALA A 87 -10.42 -9.52 -21.27
N THR A 88 -10.03 -8.24 -21.29
CA THR A 88 -10.07 -7.42 -22.52
C THR A 88 -8.74 -7.35 -23.26
N VAL A 89 -7.61 -7.25 -22.55
CA VAL A 89 -6.27 -7.05 -23.12
C VAL A 89 -5.44 -8.33 -23.13
N GLY A 90 -5.78 -9.32 -22.30
CA GLY A 90 -5.03 -10.57 -22.15
C GLY A 90 -3.73 -10.39 -21.35
N GLU A 91 -2.81 -11.34 -21.49
CA GLU A 91 -1.58 -11.44 -20.68
C GLU A 91 -0.67 -10.20 -20.73
N LYS A 92 -0.71 -9.43 -21.82
CA LYS A 92 0.07 -8.19 -21.94
C LYS A 92 -0.28 -7.16 -20.86
N SER A 93 -1.51 -7.19 -20.33
CA SER A 93 -1.94 -6.31 -19.25
C SER A 93 -1.21 -6.56 -17.93
N LEU A 94 -0.65 -7.76 -17.72
CA LEU A 94 0.07 -8.11 -16.49
C LEU A 94 1.24 -7.16 -16.24
N ARG A 95 2.00 -6.79 -17.28
CA ARG A 95 3.13 -5.85 -17.14
C ARG A 95 2.67 -4.48 -16.68
N PHE A 96 1.55 -4.01 -17.19
CA PHE A 96 0.96 -2.73 -16.77
C PHE A 96 0.46 -2.80 -15.32
N LEU A 97 -0.24 -3.88 -14.97
CA LEU A 97 -0.73 -4.12 -13.61
C LEU A 97 0.42 -4.21 -12.60
N LEU A 98 1.51 -4.89 -12.93
CA LEU A 98 2.71 -4.98 -12.10
C LEU A 98 3.40 -3.62 -11.91
N LEU A 99 3.40 -2.75 -12.93
CA LEU A 99 3.97 -1.40 -12.84
C LEU A 99 3.16 -0.52 -11.91
N VAL A 100 1.84 -0.51 -12.10
CA VAL A 100 0.94 0.26 -11.26
C VAL A 100 1.05 -0.24 -9.82
N THR A 101 0.84 -1.53 -9.58
CA THR A 101 0.85 -2.11 -8.22
C THR A 101 2.21 -2.04 -7.54
N GLY A 102 3.31 -2.23 -8.29
CA GLY A 102 4.67 -2.07 -7.78
C GLY A 102 5.01 -0.63 -7.41
N SER A 103 4.35 0.37 -7.99
CA SER A 103 4.56 1.78 -7.68
C SER A 103 3.69 2.30 -6.52
N LEU A 104 2.60 1.59 -6.18
CA LEU A 104 1.67 1.98 -5.11
C LEU A 104 2.32 2.15 -3.72
N PRO A 105 3.28 1.30 -3.27
CA PRO A 105 3.95 1.51 -1.99
C PRO A 105 4.69 2.85 -1.90
N ILE A 106 5.38 3.26 -2.98
CA ILE A 106 6.08 4.54 -3.04
C ILE A 106 5.08 5.70 -3.02
N LEU A 107 4.01 5.59 -3.80
CA LEU A 107 2.95 6.60 -3.84
C LEU A 107 2.29 6.77 -2.46
N THR A 108 1.98 5.66 -1.80
CA THR A 108 1.42 5.65 -0.45
C THR A 108 2.37 6.31 0.55
N TRP A 109 3.67 6.00 0.48
CA TRP A 109 4.66 6.66 1.33
C TRP A 109 4.68 8.18 1.14
N PHE A 110 4.63 8.64 -0.11
CA PHE A 110 4.64 10.06 -0.43
C PHE A 110 3.45 10.78 0.21
N PHE A 111 2.23 10.26 0.04
CA PHE A 111 1.02 10.85 0.64
C PHE A 111 1.06 10.78 2.17
N MET A 112 1.44 9.63 2.74
CA MET A 112 1.49 9.46 4.19
C MET A 112 2.51 10.37 4.86
N LYS A 113 3.65 10.65 4.21
CA LYS A 113 4.64 11.61 4.72
C LYS A 113 4.00 13.00 4.89
N THR A 114 3.27 13.46 3.87
CA THR A 114 2.62 14.79 3.91
C THR A 114 1.51 14.85 4.95
N LEU A 115 0.71 13.77 5.07
CA LEU A 115 -0.36 13.69 6.07
C LEU A 115 0.18 13.65 7.50
N ALA A 116 1.26 12.91 7.76
CA ALA A 116 1.89 12.87 9.07
C ALA A 116 2.39 14.25 9.51
N VAL A 117 3.09 14.97 8.64
CA VAL A 117 3.58 16.32 8.94
C VAL A 117 2.42 17.27 9.28
N LYS A 118 1.37 17.27 8.46
CA LYS A 118 0.21 18.14 8.68
C LYS A 118 -0.56 17.77 9.95
N GLY A 119 -0.64 16.47 10.28
CA GLY A 119 -1.26 16.02 11.52
C GLY A 119 -0.57 16.61 12.75
N TYR A 120 0.75 16.43 12.85
CA TYR A 120 1.51 16.91 14.01
C TYR A 120 1.53 18.45 14.16
N GLU A 121 1.34 19.20 13.08
CA GLU A 121 1.15 20.67 13.15
C GLU A 121 -0.15 21.04 13.88
N LEU A 122 -1.22 20.24 13.74
CA LEU A 122 -2.54 20.49 14.35
C LEU A 122 -2.63 20.06 15.83
N GLU A 123 -1.68 19.25 16.30
CA GLU A 123 -1.56 18.85 17.71
C GLU A 123 -0.84 19.93 18.54
N GLY A 124 -0.06 20.78 17.89
CA GLY A 124 0.71 21.86 18.51
C GLY A 124 0.00 23.23 18.57
N GLU A 125 -1.20 23.35 17.98
CA GLU A 125 -2.10 24.52 18.08
C GLU A 125 -3.16 24.32 19.17
#